data_AF-A0A1J5WG92-F1
#
_entry.id   AF-A0A1J5WG92-F1
#
_cell.length_a   1.000
_cell.length_b   1.000
_cell.length_c   1.000
_cell.angle_alpha   90.00
_cell.angle_beta   90.00
_cell.angle_gamma   90.00
#
_symmetry.space_group_name_H-M   'P 1'
#
loop_
_entity.id
_entity.type
_entity.pdbx_description
1 polymer ?
#
loop_
_entity_poly.entity_id
_entity_poly.type
_entity_poly.pdbx_seq_one_letter_code
_entity_poly.pdbx_strand_id
1 'polypeptide(L)'
;FGNRLNPKNEKFLKLIERVHERETTAPRKIKKVTLTRNSFFDFLEEARSIAQRKIHVEDLGIIQTGKDIGPETETSTRIVVSKRISIRGNACVLLFIELGPELNHLSIDGIQRQCRSPEIDIPRINIQLTESKIRVRENLHVLQFLKKNITAAEMDFFTTTGKKTLWSTRITLAVGEMESICFGGKGLSVLSRITNEKINARHMAVMDILGGFEQEKEEAKKKEFVIRERLHMRNTGILFMECLENTVFIPVIEIEVDCFTKN
;
A
#
# COMPACT_ATOMS: atom_id res chain seq x y z
N PHE A 1 10.47 32.62 28.37
CA PHE A 1 9.88 31.80 27.28
C PHE A 1 9.84 32.64 26.02
N GLY A 2 10.80 32.46 25.12
CA GLY A 2 10.92 33.31 23.93
C GLY A 2 11.74 32.62 22.86
N ASN A 3 11.18 31.58 22.26
CA ASN A 3 11.76 31.01 21.04
C ASN A 3 11.43 31.96 19.90
N ARG A 4 12.46 32.62 19.36
CA ARG A 4 12.38 33.35 18.10
C ARG A 4 11.99 32.35 17.01
N LEU A 5 10.70 32.29 16.68
CA LEU A 5 10.22 31.67 15.45
C LEU A 5 11.02 32.28 14.30
N ASN A 6 11.67 31.43 13.52
CA ASN A 6 12.45 31.85 12.37
C ASN A 6 11.50 32.64 11.45
N PRO A 7 11.82 33.87 10.99
CA PRO A 7 10.88 34.70 10.23
C PRO A 7 10.36 34.07 8.92
N LYS A 8 11.00 32.98 8.45
CA LYS A 8 10.48 32.13 7.37
C LYS A 8 9.29 31.25 7.80
N ASN A 9 9.27 30.74 9.03
CA ASN A 9 8.19 29.93 9.60
C ASN A 9 6.94 30.76 9.85
N GLU A 10 7.10 32.01 10.29
CA GLU A 10 5.97 32.91 10.56
C GLU A 10 5.15 33.23 9.30
N LYS A 11 5.81 33.39 8.14
CA LYS A 11 5.11 33.55 6.84
C LYS A 11 4.39 32.27 6.41
N PHE A 12 4.94 31.12 6.77
CA PHE A 12 4.39 29.81 6.43
C PHE A 12 3.17 29.45 7.28
N LEU A 13 3.23 29.71 8.60
CA LEU A 13 2.09 29.62 9.51
C LEU A 13 0.93 30.50 9.04
N LYS A 14 1.20 31.77 8.72
CA LYS A 14 0.18 32.69 8.18
C LYS A 14 -0.43 32.20 6.86
N LEU A 15 0.28 31.39 6.09
CA LEU A 15 -0.22 30.78 4.85
C LEU A 15 -1.18 29.61 5.16
N ILE A 16 -0.84 28.77 6.14
CA ILE A 16 -1.71 27.69 6.62
C ILE A 16 -2.94 28.29 7.30
N GLU A 17 -2.76 29.23 8.23
CA GLU A 17 -3.84 29.97 8.88
C GLU A 17 -4.75 30.63 7.85
N ARG A 18 -4.24 31.33 6.83
CA ARG A 18 -5.09 31.92 5.77
C ARG A 18 -5.89 30.90 4.95
N VAL A 19 -5.36 29.69 4.76
CA VAL A 19 -6.09 28.60 4.08
C VAL A 19 -7.25 28.11 4.96
N HIS A 20 -7.11 28.21 6.29
CA HIS A 20 -8.09 27.75 7.28
C HIS A 20 -9.07 28.87 7.70
N GLU A 21 -8.62 30.10 8.02
CA GLU A 21 -9.44 31.25 8.46
C GLU A 21 -10.56 31.69 7.49
N ARG A 22 -10.51 31.29 6.20
CA ARG A 22 -11.62 31.54 5.25
C ARG A 22 -12.76 30.51 5.33
N GLU A 23 -12.90 29.86 6.49
CA GLU A 23 -13.68 28.66 6.82
C GLU A 23 -15.21 28.75 6.82
N THR A 24 -15.84 29.74 6.20
CA THR A 24 -17.31 29.79 6.14
C THR A 24 -17.92 28.94 5.02
N THR A 25 -17.12 28.46 4.07
CA THR A 25 -17.60 27.62 2.94
C THR A 25 -16.56 26.58 2.52
N ALA A 26 -16.68 25.36 3.08
CA ALA A 26 -15.91 24.14 2.81
C ALA A 26 -14.36 24.24 2.97
N PRO A 27 -13.70 23.30 3.65
CA PRO A 27 -12.24 23.33 3.80
C PRO A 27 -11.56 23.30 2.42
N ARG A 28 -10.82 24.37 2.08
CA ARG A 28 -10.05 24.42 0.82
C ARG A 28 -8.92 23.40 0.90
N LYS A 29 -9.10 22.25 0.24
CA LYS A 29 -8.06 21.21 0.10
C LYS A 29 -6.80 21.81 -0.52
N ILE A 30 -5.64 21.64 0.13
CA ILE A 30 -4.36 22.03 -0.44
C ILE A 30 -4.05 21.07 -1.60
N LYS A 31 -3.87 21.58 -2.81
CA LYS A 31 -3.64 20.72 -3.98
C LYS A 31 -2.38 19.85 -3.86
N LYS A 32 -1.27 20.43 -3.39
CA LYS A 32 -0.01 19.70 -3.31
C LYS A 32 0.86 20.24 -2.19
N VAL A 33 1.41 19.32 -1.39
CA VAL A 33 2.44 19.60 -0.39
C VAL A 33 3.63 18.70 -0.67
N THR A 34 4.84 19.24 -0.61
CA THR A 34 6.07 18.46 -0.74
C THR A 34 7.04 18.86 0.37
N LEU A 35 7.25 17.94 1.31
CA LEU A 35 8.11 18.09 2.47
C LEU A 35 9.41 17.36 2.18
N THR A 36 10.53 18.08 2.23
CA THR A 36 11.86 17.54 1.87
C THR A 36 12.86 17.93 2.94
N ARG A 37 14.08 17.36 2.88
CA ARG A 37 15.16 17.67 3.82
C ARG A 37 14.75 17.44 5.28
N ASN A 38 14.02 16.36 5.55
CA ASN A 38 13.62 15.95 6.89
C ASN A 38 12.65 16.89 7.61
N SER A 39 11.94 17.74 6.87
CA SER A 39 11.08 18.77 7.44
C SER A 39 9.69 18.28 7.87
N PHE A 40 9.40 16.98 7.83
CA PHE A 40 8.04 16.47 8.08
C PHE A 40 7.61 16.68 9.54
N PHE A 41 8.47 16.33 10.49
CA PHE A 41 8.14 16.47 11.91
C PHE A 41 8.18 17.93 12.37
N ASP A 42 9.12 18.73 11.85
CA ASP A 42 9.12 20.18 12.05
C ASP A 42 7.82 20.80 11.54
N PHE A 43 7.34 20.36 10.37
CA PHE A 43 6.06 20.79 9.82
C PHE A 43 4.88 20.43 10.73
N LEU A 44 4.86 19.21 11.31
CA LEU A 44 3.81 18.79 12.23
C LEU A 44 3.82 19.57 13.55
N GLU A 45 5.00 19.84 14.10
CA GLU A 45 5.15 20.66 15.32
C GLU A 45 4.71 22.09 15.07
N GLU A 46 5.11 22.68 13.95
CA GLU A 46 4.68 24.03 13.57
C GLU A 46 3.16 24.06 13.35
N ALA A 47 2.61 23.05 12.65
CA ALA A 47 1.17 22.89 12.45
C ALA A 47 0.39 22.66 13.75
N ARG A 48 1.03 22.19 14.84
CA ARG A 48 0.36 22.00 16.15
C ARG A 48 -0.19 23.31 16.71
N SER A 49 0.37 24.44 16.30
CA SER A 49 -0.07 25.78 16.74
C SER A 49 -1.41 26.21 16.13
N ILE A 50 -1.85 25.59 15.03
CA ILE A 50 -3.12 25.94 14.39
C ILE A 50 -4.30 25.30 15.13
N ALA A 51 -5.43 26.00 15.21
CA ALA A 51 -6.63 25.50 15.90
C ALA A 51 -7.18 24.21 15.26
N GLN A 52 -6.97 24.03 13.95
CA GLN A 52 -7.40 22.86 13.21
C GLN A 52 -6.34 21.75 13.19
N ARG A 53 -6.61 20.67 13.91
CA ARG A 53 -5.72 19.50 14.03
C ARG A 53 -5.74 18.58 12.80
N LYS A 54 -6.40 18.97 11.69
CA LYS A 54 -6.42 18.20 10.44
C LYS A 54 -6.04 19.08 9.26
N ILE A 55 -5.00 18.70 8.54
CA ILE A 55 -4.55 19.38 7.33
C ILE A 55 -4.97 18.54 6.13
N HIS A 56 -5.84 19.08 5.28
CA HIS A 56 -6.33 18.39 4.09
C HIS A 56 -5.46 18.69 2.86
N VAL A 57 -4.90 17.65 2.26
CA VAL A 57 -4.04 17.73 1.09
C VAL A 57 -4.50 16.74 0.01
N GLU A 58 -4.48 17.13 -1.27
CA GLU A 58 -4.74 16.18 -2.35
C GLU A 58 -3.49 15.32 -2.63
N ASP A 59 -2.36 15.96 -2.92
CA ASP A 59 -1.09 15.30 -3.23
C ASP A 59 -0.01 15.59 -2.18
N LEU A 60 0.49 14.57 -1.49
CA LEU A 60 1.53 14.67 -0.46
C LEU A 60 2.81 13.94 -0.87
N GLY A 61 3.91 14.69 -1.03
CA GLY A 61 5.26 14.13 -1.20
C GLY A 61 6.11 14.35 0.04
N ILE A 62 6.75 13.32 0.56
CA ILE A 62 7.57 13.38 1.78
C ILE A 62 8.91 12.72 1.53
N ILE A 63 9.99 13.42 1.86
CA ILE A 63 11.35 12.89 1.92
C ILE A 63 11.89 13.15 3.34
N GLN A 64 11.80 12.11 4.19
CA GLN A 64 12.20 12.14 5.59
C GLN A 64 13.31 11.13 5.83
N THR A 65 14.55 11.51 5.63
CA THR A 65 15.75 10.69 5.88
C THR A 65 16.38 11.02 7.25
N GLY A 66 16.06 10.29 8.31
CA GLY A 66 16.75 10.41 9.60
C GLY A 66 16.19 9.45 10.67
N LYS A 67 16.79 9.48 11.87
CA LYS A 67 16.34 8.70 13.05
C LYS A 67 15.24 9.40 13.86
N ASP A 68 14.69 10.51 13.38
CA ASP A 68 13.69 11.28 14.12
C ASP A 68 12.46 10.41 14.37
N ILE A 69 12.08 10.25 15.63
CA ILE A 69 11.00 9.34 16.04
C ILE A 69 9.63 10.03 15.90
N GLY A 70 9.64 11.27 15.43
CA GLY A 70 8.51 12.16 15.46
C GLY A 70 8.52 13.05 16.69
N PRO A 71 7.48 13.86 16.87
CA PRO A 71 7.35 14.77 17.99
C PRO A 71 7.33 14.02 19.33
N GLU A 72 7.98 14.56 20.36
CA GLU A 72 8.15 13.93 21.69
C GLU A 72 6.83 13.74 22.46
N THR A 73 5.75 14.39 22.02
CA THR A 73 4.42 14.33 22.63
C THR A 73 3.40 13.89 21.58
N GLU A 74 2.36 13.14 21.99
CA GLU A 74 1.30 12.71 21.07
C GLU A 74 0.66 13.93 20.39
N THR A 75 1.03 14.18 19.13
CA THR A 75 0.39 15.23 18.34
C THR A 75 -0.92 14.70 17.78
N SER A 76 -2.01 15.36 18.15
CA SER A 76 -3.33 15.13 17.53
C SER A 76 -3.42 15.63 16.08
N THR A 77 -2.39 16.34 15.59
CA THR A 77 -2.30 16.82 14.21
C THR A 77 -2.21 15.66 13.22
N ARG A 78 -3.13 15.60 12.27
CA ARG A 78 -3.19 14.60 11.20
C ARG A 78 -3.16 15.28 9.84
N ILE A 79 -2.44 14.70 8.89
CA ILE A 79 -2.52 15.11 7.48
C ILE A 79 -3.44 14.14 6.76
N VAL A 80 -4.58 14.65 6.31
CA VAL A 80 -5.56 13.88 5.53
C VAL A 80 -5.18 14.00 4.05
N VAL A 81 -4.83 12.88 3.42
CA VAL A 81 -4.41 12.86 2.00
C VAL A 81 -5.51 12.27 1.14
N SER A 82 -6.04 13.02 0.19
CA SER A 82 -7.19 12.57 -0.59
C SER A 82 -6.83 11.89 -1.91
N LYS A 83 -5.75 12.23 -2.62
CA LYS A 83 -5.46 11.66 -3.95
C LYS A 83 -4.18 10.84 -3.98
N ARG A 84 -3.03 11.45 -3.73
CA ARG A 84 -1.74 10.80 -3.93
C ARG A 84 -0.83 11.02 -2.75
N ILE A 85 -0.13 9.98 -2.35
CA ILE A 85 0.95 10.08 -1.38
C ILE A 85 2.20 9.35 -1.87
N SER A 86 3.35 9.99 -1.63
CA SER A 86 4.67 9.42 -1.88
C SER A 86 5.56 9.73 -0.69
N ILE A 87 6.06 8.70 -0.02
CA ILE A 87 6.94 8.82 1.14
C ILE A 87 8.28 8.21 0.78
N ARG A 88 9.36 8.87 1.17
CA ARG A 88 10.72 8.35 1.09
C ARG A 88 11.42 8.48 2.44
N GLY A 89 11.93 7.40 3.00
CA GLY A 89 12.66 7.44 4.29
C GLY A 89 11.86 6.95 5.50
N ASN A 90 11.60 7.78 6.50
CA ASN A 90 11.17 7.32 7.82
C ASN A 90 9.71 6.83 7.83
N ALA A 91 9.45 5.58 8.24
CA ALA A 91 8.11 5.00 8.31
C ALA A 91 7.22 5.62 9.40
N CYS A 92 7.79 6.22 10.45
CA CYS A 92 7.03 6.90 11.52
C CYS A 92 6.14 8.03 10.99
N VAL A 93 6.46 8.56 9.81
CA VAL A 93 5.62 9.54 9.11
C VAL A 93 4.19 9.01 8.92
N LEU A 94 4.01 7.71 8.65
CA LEU A 94 2.69 7.09 8.45
C LEU A 94 1.79 7.23 9.67
N LEU A 95 2.36 7.35 10.88
CA LEU A 95 1.58 7.51 12.11
C LEU A 95 0.81 8.83 12.15
N PHE A 96 1.12 9.80 11.29
CA PHE A 96 0.51 11.13 11.27
C PHE A 96 -0.32 11.38 10.00
N ILE A 97 -0.49 10.34 9.16
CA ILE A 97 -1.21 10.43 7.89
C ILE A 97 -2.54 9.68 8.00
N GLU A 98 -3.59 10.32 7.54
CA GLU A 98 -4.92 9.72 7.35
C GLU A 98 -5.19 9.64 5.84
N LEU A 99 -5.41 8.44 5.33
CA LEU A 99 -5.67 8.23 3.90
C LEU A 99 -7.17 8.42 3.62
N GLY A 100 -7.48 9.36 2.72
CA GLY A 100 -8.83 9.65 2.27
C GLY A 100 -9.40 8.58 1.33
N PRO A 101 -10.72 8.55 1.13
CA PRO A 101 -11.39 7.55 0.30
C PRO A 101 -11.09 7.69 -1.21
N GLU A 102 -10.64 8.87 -1.65
CA GLU A 102 -10.30 9.18 -3.05
C GLU A 102 -8.86 8.76 -3.42
N LEU A 103 -8.12 8.08 -2.52
CA LEU A 103 -6.69 7.84 -2.70
C LEU A 103 -6.42 6.89 -3.86
N ASN A 104 -5.67 7.36 -4.85
CA ASN A 104 -5.33 6.62 -6.07
C ASN A 104 -3.80 6.40 -6.25
N HIS A 105 -2.98 6.68 -5.23
CA HIS A 105 -1.55 6.38 -5.27
C HIS A 105 -0.92 6.38 -3.88
N LEU A 106 -0.21 5.31 -3.51
CA LEU A 106 0.56 5.19 -2.27
C LEU A 106 1.95 4.57 -2.55
N SER A 107 2.94 5.44 -2.75
CA SER A 107 4.33 4.99 -2.94
C SER A 107 5.14 5.19 -1.68
N ILE A 108 5.86 4.17 -1.20
CA ILE A 108 6.78 4.29 -0.07
C ILE A 108 8.15 3.72 -0.44
N ASP A 109 9.09 4.60 -0.79
CA ASP A 109 10.45 4.21 -1.18
C ASP A 109 11.45 4.34 -0.02
N GLY A 110 12.44 3.44 0.03
CA GLY A 110 13.61 3.59 0.88
C GLY A 110 13.29 3.82 2.36
N ILE A 111 12.46 2.95 2.96
CA ILE A 111 12.18 3.06 4.39
C ILE A 111 13.49 2.93 5.18
N GLN A 112 13.91 3.96 5.90
CA GLN A 112 15.22 3.95 6.56
C GLN A 112 15.22 2.97 7.74
N ARG A 113 16.23 2.08 7.76
CA ARG A 113 16.44 0.89 8.63
C ARG A 113 16.43 1.09 10.16
N GLN A 114 16.06 2.25 10.70
CA GLN A 114 16.47 2.63 12.05
C GLN A 114 15.33 3.18 12.92
N CYS A 115 14.36 2.33 13.23
CA CYS A 115 13.65 2.43 14.52
C CYS A 115 14.39 1.54 15.53
N ARG A 116 14.55 1.98 16.79
CA ARG A 116 15.37 1.33 17.86
C ARG A 116 14.78 0.01 18.38
N SER A 117 14.42 -0.91 17.50
CA SER A 117 13.99 -2.29 17.80
C SER A 117 14.58 -3.22 16.72
N PRO A 118 14.82 -4.50 17.02
CA PRO A 118 15.93 -5.28 16.45
C PRO A 118 15.81 -5.40 14.93
N GLU A 119 16.73 -4.77 14.19
CA GLU A 119 17.20 -5.19 12.86
C GLU A 119 16.11 -5.71 11.89
N ILE A 120 14.93 -5.09 11.85
CA ILE A 120 13.89 -5.45 10.88
C ILE A 120 14.16 -4.64 9.61
N ASP A 121 14.76 -5.28 8.60
CA ASP A 121 14.85 -4.75 7.25
C ASP A 121 13.42 -4.60 6.70
N ILE A 122 12.88 -3.37 6.69
CA ILE A 122 11.56 -3.09 6.10
C ILE A 122 11.76 -2.95 4.59
N PRO A 123 11.28 -3.91 3.78
CA PRO A 123 11.54 -3.88 2.36
C PRO A 123 10.73 -2.77 1.71
N ARG A 124 11.14 -2.29 0.53
CA ARG A 124 10.41 -1.25 -0.21
C ARG A 124 8.93 -1.62 -0.38
N ILE A 125 8.05 -0.63 -0.25
CA ILE A 125 6.61 -0.80 -0.25
C ILE A 125 6.02 0.03 -1.39
N ASN A 126 5.33 -0.62 -2.33
CA ASN A 126 4.72 0.07 -3.44
C ASN A 126 3.27 -0.40 -3.62
N ILE A 127 2.30 0.51 -3.40
CA ILE A 127 0.90 0.28 -3.75
C ILE A 127 0.41 1.35 -4.73
N GLN A 128 -0.21 0.89 -5.81
CA GLN A 128 -1.07 1.73 -6.61
C GLN A 128 -2.52 1.35 -6.29
N LEU A 129 -3.25 2.27 -5.68
CA LEU A 129 -4.69 2.16 -5.49
C LEU A 129 -5.36 2.93 -6.61
N THR A 130 -6.50 2.52 -7.09
CA THR A 130 -7.41 3.36 -7.88
C THR A 130 -8.80 2.96 -7.42
N GLU A 131 -9.84 3.61 -7.94
CA GLU A 131 -11.22 3.28 -7.56
C GLU A 131 -11.55 1.79 -7.77
N SER A 132 -11.06 1.19 -8.86
CA SER A 132 -11.32 -0.21 -9.20
C SER A 132 -10.13 -1.15 -9.05
N LYS A 133 -8.89 -0.65 -8.95
CA LYS A 133 -7.67 -1.47 -9.03
C LYS A 133 -6.75 -1.30 -7.82
N ILE A 134 -6.27 -2.40 -7.26
CA ILE A 134 -5.21 -2.43 -6.25
C ILE A 134 -4.02 -3.17 -6.84
N ARG A 135 -2.85 -2.53 -6.84
CA ARG A 135 -1.60 -3.15 -7.27
C ARG A 135 -0.56 -3.03 -6.17
N VAL A 136 -0.22 -4.17 -5.58
CA VAL A 136 0.82 -4.34 -4.58
C VAL A 136 2.09 -4.82 -5.27
N ARG A 137 3.19 -4.11 -5.04
CA ARG A 137 4.52 -4.46 -5.55
C ARG A 137 5.53 -4.59 -4.41
N GLU A 138 6.57 -5.39 -4.66
CA GLU A 138 7.78 -5.59 -3.84
C GLU A 138 7.56 -6.36 -2.53
N ASN A 139 6.70 -5.88 -1.64
CA ASN A 139 6.56 -6.41 -0.29
C ASN A 139 5.10 -6.49 0.22
N LEU A 140 4.78 -7.57 0.95
CA LEU A 140 3.44 -7.86 1.47
C LEU A 140 3.07 -7.20 2.81
N HIS A 141 4.01 -6.57 3.54
CA HIS A 141 3.71 -5.78 4.75
C HIS A 141 2.62 -4.75 4.49
N VAL A 142 2.54 -4.28 3.25
CA VAL A 142 1.61 -3.23 2.90
C VAL A 142 0.13 -3.65 2.95
N LEU A 143 -0.14 -4.95 2.92
CA LEU A 143 -1.48 -5.50 3.12
C LEU A 143 -2.10 -5.09 4.47
N GLN A 144 -1.29 -4.76 5.48
CA GLN A 144 -1.77 -4.29 6.79
C GLN A 144 -2.44 -2.91 6.73
N PHE A 145 -2.12 -2.12 5.70
CA PHE A 145 -2.71 -0.80 5.50
C PHE A 145 -3.97 -0.85 4.65
N LEU A 146 -4.25 -1.99 4.01
CA LEU A 146 -5.52 -2.21 3.32
C LEU A 146 -6.63 -2.43 4.34
N LYS A 147 -7.84 -2.01 3.98
CA LYS A 147 -9.04 -2.41 4.72
C LYS A 147 -9.12 -3.94 4.73
N LYS A 148 -9.57 -4.50 5.85
CA LYS A 148 -9.83 -5.95 5.95
C LYS A 148 -10.82 -6.43 4.89
N ASN A 149 -11.77 -5.58 4.48
CA ASN A 149 -12.71 -5.84 3.40
C ASN A 149 -12.31 -5.03 2.17
N ILE A 150 -11.86 -5.71 1.13
CA ILE A 150 -11.43 -5.09 -0.13
C ILE A 150 -12.55 -5.17 -1.16
N THR A 151 -12.91 -4.05 -1.78
CA THR A 151 -13.98 -3.94 -2.78
C THR A 151 -13.49 -3.68 -4.21
N ALA A 152 -12.17 -3.69 -4.44
CA ALA A 152 -11.61 -3.45 -5.76
C ALA A 152 -11.95 -4.57 -6.75
N ALA A 153 -12.23 -4.20 -8.00
CA ALA A 153 -12.55 -5.12 -9.09
C ALA A 153 -11.30 -5.77 -9.70
N GLU A 154 -10.15 -5.09 -9.65
CA GLU A 154 -8.87 -5.58 -10.17
C GLU A 154 -7.82 -5.64 -9.05
N MET A 155 -7.09 -6.74 -8.95
CA MET A 155 -6.01 -6.88 -7.95
C MET A 155 -4.74 -7.49 -8.54
N ASP A 156 -3.61 -6.84 -8.29
CA ASP A 156 -2.30 -7.22 -8.79
C ASP A 156 -1.33 -7.39 -7.61
N PHE A 157 -0.77 -8.57 -7.39
CA PHE A 157 0.20 -8.84 -6.33
C PHE A 157 1.53 -9.31 -6.92
N PHE A 158 2.54 -8.45 -6.95
CA PHE A 158 3.85 -8.72 -7.54
C PHE A 158 4.97 -8.51 -6.51
N THR A 159 5.37 -9.55 -5.80
CA THR A 159 6.41 -9.40 -4.76
C THR A 159 7.67 -10.18 -5.08
N THR A 160 8.82 -9.62 -4.70
CA THR A 160 10.13 -10.28 -4.83
C THR A 160 10.58 -10.90 -3.51
N THR A 161 10.01 -10.38 -2.42
CA THR A 161 10.20 -10.89 -1.07
C THR A 161 8.98 -11.68 -0.63
N GLY A 162 9.23 -12.82 0.00
CA GLY A 162 8.19 -13.66 0.60
C GLY A 162 8.85 -14.64 1.54
N LYS A 163 8.13 -14.80 2.67
CA LYS A 163 8.59 -15.28 3.97
C LYS A 163 9.84 -14.60 4.51
N LYS A 164 9.62 -13.64 5.40
CA LYS A 164 10.09 -13.72 6.80
C LYS A 164 8.96 -13.11 7.66
N THR A 165 8.44 -13.89 8.60
CA THR A 165 7.66 -13.41 9.77
C THR A 165 6.57 -12.35 9.49
N LEU A 166 5.45 -12.73 8.86
CA LEU A 166 4.35 -11.82 8.50
C LEU A 166 3.01 -12.48 8.88
N TRP A 167 2.51 -12.35 10.12
CA TRP A 167 1.65 -11.30 10.68
C TRP A 167 0.14 -11.52 10.38
N SER A 168 -0.71 -11.19 11.36
CA SER A 168 -2.08 -11.72 11.57
C SER A 168 -3.18 -11.15 10.68
N THR A 169 -2.89 -10.18 9.83
CA THR A 169 -3.92 -9.49 9.05
C THR A 169 -4.48 -10.41 7.98
N ARG A 170 -5.74 -10.79 8.17
CA ARG A 170 -6.56 -11.52 7.20
C ARG A 170 -7.36 -10.51 6.37
N ILE A 171 -7.49 -10.80 5.07
CA ILE A 171 -8.19 -9.97 4.10
C ILE A 171 -9.38 -10.76 3.55
N THR A 172 -10.52 -10.09 3.42
CA THR A 172 -11.72 -10.58 2.76
C THR A 172 -11.94 -9.78 1.49
N LEU A 173 -12.08 -10.47 0.35
CA LEU A 173 -12.55 -9.92 -0.91
C LEU A 173 -14.07 -9.78 -0.79
N ALA A 174 -14.55 -8.54 -0.70
CA ALA A 174 -15.97 -8.23 -0.53
C ALA A 174 -16.71 -8.10 -1.87
N VAL A 175 -15.98 -8.08 -2.98
CA VAL A 175 -16.58 -8.08 -4.31
C VAL A 175 -17.02 -9.51 -4.66
N GLY A 176 -18.27 -9.66 -5.10
CA GLY A 176 -18.82 -10.99 -5.43
C GLY A 176 -18.17 -11.63 -6.66
N GLU A 177 -17.75 -10.79 -7.62
CA GLU A 177 -17.05 -11.18 -8.84
C GLU A 177 -16.00 -10.11 -9.17
N MET A 178 -14.74 -10.51 -9.25
CA MET A 178 -13.64 -9.63 -9.66
C MET A 178 -13.54 -9.56 -11.18
N GLU A 179 -13.17 -8.40 -11.71
CA GLU A 179 -12.77 -8.25 -13.10
C GLU A 179 -11.46 -9.01 -13.34
N SER A 180 -10.44 -8.79 -12.49
CA SER A 180 -9.20 -9.54 -12.59
C SER A 180 -8.43 -9.71 -11.29
N ILE A 181 -7.68 -10.81 -11.20
CA ILE A 181 -6.66 -11.02 -10.17
C ILE A 181 -5.37 -11.55 -10.77
N CYS A 182 -4.24 -10.92 -10.46
CA CYS A 182 -2.93 -11.28 -10.96
C CYS A 182 -1.94 -11.51 -9.81
N PHE A 183 -1.19 -12.60 -9.89
CA PHE A 183 -0.13 -12.97 -8.96
C PHE A 183 1.20 -13.09 -9.71
N GLY A 184 2.25 -12.46 -9.17
CA GLY A 184 3.59 -12.51 -9.75
C GLY A 184 4.69 -12.68 -8.70
N GLY A 185 5.75 -13.41 -9.02
CA GLY A 185 6.86 -13.64 -8.10
C GLY A 185 6.42 -14.43 -6.87
N LYS A 186 6.56 -13.81 -5.69
CA LYS A 186 6.08 -14.32 -4.41
C LYS A 186 4.67 -13.83 -4.05
N GLY A 187 3.99 -13.11 -4.96
CA GLY A 187 2.66 -12.55 -4.74
C GLY A 187 1.58 -13.61 -4.51
N LEU A 188 1.79 -14.84 -4.99
CA LEU A 188 0.85 -15.95 -4.78
C LEU A 188 0.65 -16.29 -3.30
N SER A 189 1.64 -16.01 -2.45
CA SER A 189 1.54 -16.21 -1.00
C SER A 189 0.41 -15.40 -0.34
N VAL A 190 -0.12 -14.37 -1.01
CA VAL A 190 -1.31 -13.62 -0.59
C VAL A 190 -2.55 -14.50 -0.50
N LEU A 191 -2.64 -15.58 -1.28
CA LEU A 191 -3.77 -16.51 -1.21
C LEU A 191 -4.00 -17.04 0.22
N SER A 192 -2.93 -17.36 0.95
CA SER A 192 -3.01 -17.82 2.36
C SER A 192 -3.61 -16.78 3.32
N ARG A 193 -3.68 -15.51 2.91
CA ARG A 193 -4.21 -14.38 3.70
C ARG A 193 -5.62 -13.98 3.32
N ILE A 194 -6.06 -14.40 2.13
CA ILE A 194 -7.43 -14.19 1.69
C ILE A 194 -8.32 -15.20 2.41
N THR A 195 -9.32 -14.72 3.14
CA THR A 195 -10.26 -15.53 3.92
C THR A 195 -11.28 -16.23 3.06
N ASN A 196 -11.58 -15.69 1.88
CA ASN A 196 -12.53 -16.29 0.95
C ASN A 196 -12.07 -17.71 0.59
N GLU A 197 -12.96 -18.67 0.79
CA GLU A 197 -12.81 -20.04 0.29
C GLU A 197 -12.94 -20.08 -1.23
N LYS A 198 -13.89 -19.30 -1.75
CA LYS A 198 -14.14 -19.15 -3.19
C LYS A 198 -13.55 -17.85 -3.74
N ILE A 199 -12.70 -17.96 -4.75
CA ILE A 199 -12.10 -16.83 -5.49
C ILE A 199 -12.77 -16.76 -6.86
N ASN A 200 -13.63 -15.76 -7.06
CA ASN A 200 -14.39 -15.57 -8.29
C ASN A 200 -13.83 -14.39 -9.10
N ALA A 201 -13.36 -14.67 -10.32
CA ALA A 201 -12.79 -13.67 -11.22
C ALA A 201 -13.15 -13.95 -12.69
N ARG A 202 -13.30 -12.90 -13.50
CA ARG A 202 -13.38 -13.03 -14.96
C ARG A 202 -12.03 -13.44 -15.54
N HIS A 203 -10.98 -12.70 -15.15
CA HIS A 203 -9.61 -12.99 -15.56
C HIS A 203 -8.70 -13.31 -14.37
N MET A 204 -7.91 -14.37 -14.49
CA MET A 204 -6.87 -14.70 -13.52
C MET A 204 -5.52 -14.82 -14.21
N ALA A 205 -4.47 -14.29 -13.59
CA ALA A 205 -3.11 -14.40 -14.09
C ALA A 205 -2.14 -14.88 -13.01
N VAL A 206 -1.27 -15.83 -13.34
CA VAL A 206 -0.19 -16.31 -12.45
C VAL A 206 1.13 -16.34 -13.21
N MET A 207 2.06 -15.47 -12.82
CA MET A 207 3.28 -15.21 -13.56
C MET A 207 4.51 -15.48 -12.70
N ASP A 208 5.49 -16.22 -13.23
CA ASP A 208 6.85 -16.25 -12.68
C ASP A 208 6.89 -16.49 -11.16
N ILE A 209 6.26 -17.57 -10.67
CA ILE A 209 6.29 -17.96 -9.25
C ILE A 209 7.75 -18.15 -8.81
N LEU A 210 8.16 -17.41 -7.77
CA LEU A 210 9.53 -17.42 -7.25
C LEU A 210 9.60 -18.03 -5.84
N GLY A 211 10.39 -19.10 -5.66
CA GLY A 211 10.62 -19.73 -4.35
C GLY A 211 9.70 -20.92 -4.05
N GLY A 212 9.87 -21.54 -2.87
CA GLY A 212 9.18 -22.78 -2.48
C GLY A 212 7.66 -22.65 -2.49
N PHE A 213 7.03 -23.22 -3.51
CA PHE A 213 5.59 -23.21 -3.77
C PHE A 213 4.81 -24.22 -2.94
N GLU A 214 5.47 -25.20 -2.32
CA GLU A 214 4.81 -26.33 -1.67
C GLU A 214 3.88 -25.94 -0.51
N GLN A 215 4.26 -24.96 0.33
CA GLN A 215 3.39 -24.59 1.46
C GLN A 215 2.21 -23.72 1.00
N GLU A 216 2.45 -22.78 0.08
CA GLU A 216 1.43 -21.93 -0.52
C GLU A 216 0.44 -22.74 -1.38
N LYS A 217 0.91 -23.81 -2.01
CA LYS A 217 0.12 -24.76 -2.79
C LYS A 217 -0.95 -25.44 -1.95
N GLU A 218 -0.61 -25.95 -0.76
CA GLU A 218 -1.60 -26.57 0.13
C GLU A 218 -2.71 -25.60 0.54
N GLU A 219 -2.37 -24.33 0.79
CA GLU A 219 -3.39 -23.30 1.08
C GLU A 219 -4.20 -22.91 -0.16
N ALA A 220 -3.59 -22.90 -1.33
CA ALA A 220 -4.29 -22.63 -2.58
C ALA A 220 -5.24 -23.78 -2.95
N LYS A 221 -4.86 -25.04 -2.74
CA LYS A 221 -5.71 -26.22 -2.98
C LYS A 221 -7.00 -26.22 -2.15
N LYS A 222 -6.97 -25.62 -0.95
CA LYS A 222 -8.16 -25.44 -0.10
C LYS A 222 -9.17 -24.46 -0.67
N LYS A 223 -8.81 -23.71 -1.72
CA LYS A 223 -9.68 -22.69 -2.32
C LYS A 223 -10.37 -23.23 -3.57
N GLU A 224 -11.60 -22.79 -3.75
CA GLU A 224 -12.35 -22.97 -5.00
C GLU A 224 -12.05 -21.76 -5.90
N PHE A 225 -11.48 -21.98 -7.08
CA PHE A 225 -11.31 -20.93 -8.06
C PHE A 225 -12.44 -20.99 -9.09
N VAL A 226 -13.09 -19.86 -9.33
CA VAL A 226 -14.08 -19.70 -10.40
C VAL A 226 -13.56 -18.67 -11.38
N ILE A 227 -13.07 -19.15 -12.51
CA ILE A 227 -12.45 -18.35 -13.56
C ILE A 227 -13.39 -18.35 -14.76
N ARG A 228 -14.09 -17.24 -14.99
CA ARG A 228 -15.22 -17.20 -15.92
C ARG A 228 -14.85 -16.94 -17.37
N GLU A 229 -13.70 -16.35 -17.64
CA GLU A 229 -13.28 -16.04 -19.00
C GLU A 229 -11.91 -16.61 -19.31
N ARG A 230 -10.88 -16.27 -18.52
CA ARG A 230 -9.50 -16.64 -18.88
C ARG A 230 -8.57 -16.81 -17.69
N LEU A 231 -7.80 -17.89 -17.70
CA LEU A 231 -6.60 -18.11 -16.90
C LEU A 231 -5.36 -17.90 -17.78
N HIS A 232 -4.50 -16.95 -17.44
CA HIS A 232 -3.20 -16.77 -18.07
C HIS A 232 -2.09 -17.20 -17.12
N MET A 233 -1.17 -18.05 -17.58
CA MET A 233 -0.03 -18.50 -16.79
C MET A 233 1.26 -18.27 -17.55
N ARG A 234 2.30 -17.81 -16.85
CA ARG A 234 3.61 -17.55 -17.45
C ARG A 234 4.72 -18.30 -16.71
N ASN A 235 5.57 -19.01 -17.45
CA ASN A 235 6.75 -19.75 -16.96
C ASN A 235 6.41 -20.67 -15.77
N THR A 236 7.03 -20.46 -14.60
CA THR A 236 6.76 -21.24 -13.39
C THR A 236 5.33 -21.08 -12.86
N GLY A 237 4.57 -20.09 -13.36
CA GLY A 237 3.15 -19.95 -13.11
C GLY A 237 2.31 -21.15 -13.51
N ILE A 238 2.78 -21.98 -14.45
CA ILE A 238 2.09 -23.21 -14.89
C ILE A 238 1.88 -24.20 -13.73
N LEU A 239 2.76 -24.18 -12.72
CA LEU A 239 2.63 -25.03 -11.53
C LEU A 239 1.34 -24.76 -10.75
N PHE A 240 0.72 -23.59 -10.95
CA PHE A 240 -0.56 -23.26 -10.32
C PHE A 240 -1.71 -24.19 -10.75
N MET A 241 -1.59 -24.90 -11.87
CA MET A 241 -2.57 -25.90 -12.31
C MET A 241 -2.84 -26.96 -11.24
N GLU A 242 -1.84 -27.30 -10.43
CA GLU A 242 -1.98 -28.28 -9.33
C GLU A 242 -2.90 -27.78 -8.20
N CYS A 243 -3.19 -26.49 -8.13
CA CYS A 243 -4.10 -25.90 -7.16
C CYS A 243 -5.56 -25.84 -7.65
N LEU A 244 -5.80 -26.19 -8.92
CA LEU A 244 -7.11 -26.07 -9.56
C LEU A 244 -7.95 -27.34 -9.44
N GLU A 245 -7.58 -28.28 -8.58
CA GLU A 245 -8.28 -29.57 -8.40
C GLU A 245 -9.79 -29.40 -8.11
N ASN A 246 -10.16 -28.37 -7.34
CA ASN A 246 -11.55 -28.05 -7.00
C ASN A 246 -12.23 -27.10 -8.01
N THR A 247 -11.56 -26.75 -9.11
CA THR A 247 -12.07 -25.82 -10.11
C THR A 247 -12.91 -26.57 -11.14
N VAL A 248 -14.16 -26.14 -11.32
CA VAL A 248 -15.13 -26.88 -12.14
C VAL A 248 -14.96 -26.62 -13.64
N PHE A 249 -14.62 -25.39 -14.04
CA PHE A 249 -14.53 -25.01 -15.44
C PHE A 249 -13.69 -23.74 -15.63
N ILE A 250 -12.80 -23.75 -16.64
CA ILE A 250 -12.02 -22.59 -17.08
C ILE A 250 -12.19 -22.50 -18.61
N PRO A 251 -12.87 -21.48 -19.14
CA PRO A 251 -13.17 -21.43 -20.58
C PRO A 251 -11.93 -21.27 -21.46
N VAL A 252 -10.95 -20.47 -21.03
CA VAL A 252 -9.70 -20.24 -21.77
C VAL A 252 -8.50 -20.37 -20.83
N ILE A 253 -7.54 -21.20 -21.20
CA ILE A 253 -6.23 -21.28 -20.57
C ILE A 253 -5.19 -20.80 -21.58
N GLU A 254 -4.47 -19.74 -21.23
CA GLU A 254 -3.32 -19.24 -22.00
C GLU A 254 -2.03 -19.52 -21.23
N ILE A 255 -1.07 -20.14 -21.89
CA ILE A 255 0.23 -20.45 -21.33
C ILE A 255 1.30 -19.74 -22.15
N GLU A 256 2.04 -18.87 -21.48
CA GLU A 256 3.21 -18.21 -22.04
C GLU A 256 4.47 -18.85 -21.44
N VAL A 257 5.34 -19.40 -22.28
CA VAL A 257 6.65 -19.91 -21.89
C VAL A 257 7.69 -19.02 -22.55
N ASP A 258 8.36 -18.20 -21.74
CA ASP A 258 9.45 -17.35 -22.17
C ASP A 258 10.79 -18.05 -21.84
N CYS A 259 11.48 -18.50 -22.88
CA CYS A 259 12.67 -19.36 -22.79
C CYS A 259 13.95 -18.63 -22.32
N PHE A 260 13.85 -17.47 -21.67
CA PHE A 260 15.03 -16.76 -21.17
C PHE A 260 15.66 -17.48 -19.97
N THR A 261 16.61 -18.35 -20.32
CA THR A 261 17.66 -18.90 -19.48
C THR A 261 18.38 -17.77 -18.74
N LYS A 262 18.15 -17.67 -17.43
CA LYS A 262 19.15 -17.07 -16.53
C LYS A 262 20.01 -18.20 -15.98
N ASN A 263 21.21 -18.29 -16.54
CA ASN A 263 22.38 -18.88 -15.86
C ASN A 263 22.61 -18.18 -14.52
#